data_AF-A0A528TGN7-F1
#
_entry.id   AF-A0A528TGN7-F1
#
_cell.length_a   1.000
_cell.length_b   1.000
_cell.length_c   1.000
_cell.angle_alpha   90.00
_cell.angle_beta   90.00
_cell.angle_gamma   90.00
#
_symmetry.space_group_name_H-M   'P 1'
#
loop_
_entity.id
_entity.type
_entity.pdbx_description
1 polymer ?
#
loop_
_entity_poly.entity_id
_entity_poly.type
_entity_poly.pdbx_seq_one_letter_code
_entity_poly.pdbx_strand_id
1 'polypeptide(L)'
;SEDGVVDGSLGARSPRIVANGRTFSYVLKDGEPKITITQNDVRAIQLAKAALYAGTKLLMEKQHTDHVDRIHFAGAFGSFIDPKYAMVLGLIPDCDLDKV
;
A
#
# COMPACT_ATOMS: atom_id res chain seq x y z
N SER A 1 -14.60 -7.33 -1.18
CA SER A 1 -14.04 -6.80 0.07
C SER A 1 -14.27 -5.30 0.08
N GLU A 2 -14.68 -4.74 1.21
CA GLU A 2 -14.76 -3.28 1.43
C GLU A 2 -13.35 -2.66 1.65
N ASP A 3 -12.31 -3.50 1.78
CA ASP A 3 -10.94 -3.06 1.97
C ASP A 3 -10.45 -2.16 0.84
N GLY A 4 -10.11 -0.92 1.19
CA GLY A 4 -9.53 0.08 0.29
C GLY A 4 -10.55 0.83 -0.56
N VAL A 5 -11.85 0.72 -0.30
CA VAL A 5 -12.84 1.65 -0.86
C VAL A 5 -12.81 2.95 -0.06
N VAL A 6 -12.73 4.09 -0.74
CA VAL A 6 -12.96 5.40 -0.12
C VAL A 6 -14.46 5.54 0.13
N ASP A 7 -14.90 5.34 1.38
CA ASP A 7 -16.30 5.42 1.75
C ASP A 7 -16.80 6.86 1.79
N GLY A 8 -17.73 7.19 0.90
CA GLY A 8 -18.36 8.51 0.82
C GLY A 8 -19.24 8.87 2.00
N SER A 9 -19.75 7.88 2.75
CA SER A 9 -20.55 8.13 3.95
C SER A 9 -19.76 8.91 5.02
N LEU A 10 -18.44 8.76 5.00
CA LEU A 10 -17.50 9.44 5.89
C LEU A 10 -17.25 10.90 5.52
N GLY A 11 -17.81 11.43 4.43
CA GLY A 11 -17.75 12.85 4.07
C GLY A 11 -18.31 13.76 5.16
N ALA A 12 -19.31 13.31 5.92
CA ALA A 12 -19.82 14.04 7.09
C ALA A 12 -18.80 14.13 8.24
N ARG A 13 -17.84 13.20 8.31
CA ARG A 13 -16.79 13.15 9.32
C ARG A 13 -15.53 13.90 8.90
N SER A 14 -15.27 14.02 7.60
CA SER A 14 -14.08 14.69 7.10
C SER A 14 -14.35 15.38 5.76
N PRO A 15 -14.10 16.70 5.66
CA PRO A 15 -14.24 17.43 4.39
C PRO A 15 -13.22 16.98 3.34
N ARG A 16 -12.25 16.15 3.71
CA ARG A 16 -11.27 15.57 2.79
C ARG A 16 -11.86 14.47 1.93
N ILE A 17 -13.01 13.90 2.27
CA ILE A 17 -13.66 12.88 1.44
C ILE A 17 -14.63 13.58 0.49
N VAL A 18 -14.34 13.51 -0.81
CA VAL A 18 -15.07 14.24 -1.84
C VAL A 18 -15.54 13.31 -2.94
N ALA A 19 -16.73 13.57 -3.50
CA ALA A 19 -17.25 12.81 -4.62
C ALA A 19 -16.36 12.96 -5.85
N ASN A 20 -16.15 11.86 -6.58
CA ASN A 20 -15.41 11.80 -7.82
C ASN A 20 -16.13 10.86 -8.80
N GLY A 21 -17.09 11.41 -9.54
CA GLY A 21 -17.96 10.63 -10.42
C GLY A 21 -18.78 9.60 -9.65
N ARG A 22 -18.52 8.30 -9.89
CA ARG A 22 -19.19 7.18 -9.20
C ARG A 22 -18.46 6.70 -7.95
N THR A 23 -17.31 7.27 -7.63
CA THR A 23 -16.49 6.91 -6.46
C THR A 23 -16.20 8.15 -5.61
N PHE A 24 -15.33 8.00 -4.61
CA PHE A 24 -14.85 9.11 -3.79
C PHE A 24 -13.31 9.18 -3.84
N SER A 25 -12.80 10.37 -3.56
CA SER A 25 -11.37 10.66 -3.43
C SER A 25 -11.09 11.23 -2.04
N TYR A 26 -9.85 11.05 -1.57
CA TYR A 26 -9.34 11.71 -0.37
C TYR A 26 -8.44 12.90 -0.74
N VAL A 27 -8.75 14.09 -0.24
CA VAL A 27 -7.95 15.30 -0.43
C VAL A 27 -6.78 15.30 0.55
N LEU A 28 -5.57 15.13 0.01
CA LEU A 28 -4.33 15.17 0.78
C LEU A 28 -3.87 16.62 1.01
N LYS A 29 -3.92 17.44 -0.04
CA LYS A 29 -3.63 18.88 0.00
C LYS A 29 -4.72 19.62 -0.75
N ASP A 30 -5.37 20.54 -0.06
CA ASP A 30 -6.31 21.48 -0.67
C ASP A 30 -5.58 22.80 -0.92
N GLY A 31 -5.28 23.10 -2.19
CA GLY A 31 -4.47 24.25 -2.61
C GLY A 31 -4.04 24.10 -4.07
N GLU A 32 -3.10 24.92 -4.54
CA GLU A 32 -2.54 24.80 -5.90
C GLU A 32 -1.09 24.25 -5.85
N PRO A 33 -0.79 23.10 -6.48
CA PRO A 33 -1.75 22.16 -7.05
C PRO A 33 -2.53 21.42 -5.95
N LYS A 34 -3.75 21.00 -6.29
CA LYS A 34 -4.61 20.18 -5.44
C LYS A 34 -4.13 18.74 -5.54
N ILE A 35 -3.93 18.08 -4.40
CA ILE A 35 -3.45 16.70 -4.37
C ILE A 35 -4.54 15.83 -3.76
N THR A 36 -4.98 14.86 -4.56
CA THR A 36 -6.02 13.90 -4.16
C THR A 36 -5.55 12.48 -4.40
N ILE A 37 -5.92 11.57 -3.51
CA ILE A 37 -5.79 10.12 -3.69
C ILE A 37 -7.14 9.62 -4.20
N THR A 38 -7.16 9.03 -5.38
CA THR A 38 -8.38 8.49 -6.00
C THR A 38 -8.58 7.02 -5.65
N GLN A 39 -9.80 6.52 -5.89
CA GLN A 39 -10.09 5.09 -5.76
C GLN A 39 -9.19 4.20 -6.64
N ASN A 40 -8.77 4.69 -7.81
CA ASN A 40 -7.89 3.95 -8.71
C ASN A 40 -6.46 3.89 -8.19
N ASP A 41 -5.98 4.95 -7.53
CA ASP A 41 -4.65 4.96 -6.90
C ASP A 41 -4.57 3.92 -5.77
N VAL A 42 -5.61 3.83 -4.93
CA VAL A 42 -5.70 2.80 -3.89
C VAL A 42 -5.66 1.40 -4.51
N ARG A 43 -6.42 1.17 -5.59
CA ARG A 43 -6.42 -0.10 -6.32
C ARG A 43 -5.05 -0.43 -6.92
N ALA A 44 -4.35 0.56 -7.48
CA ALA A 44 -3.02 0.36 -8.05
C ALA A 44 -2.02 -0.11 -6.98
N ILE A 45 -2.04 0.51 -5.79
CA ILE A 45 -1.21 0.07 -4.66
C ILE A 45 -1.61 -1.33 -4.18
N GLN A 46 -2.92 -1.62 -4.08
CA GLN A 46 -3.41 -2.95 -3.70
C GLN A 46 -2.92 -4.04 -4.66
N LEU A 47 -2.98 -3.79 -5.96
CA LEU A 47 -2.50 -4.72 -6.98
C LEU A 47 -0.98 -4.90 -6.89
N ALA A 48 -0.23 -3.81 -6.75
CA ALA A 48 1.23 -3.85 -6.63
C ALA A 48 1.66 -4.65 -5.39
N LYS A 49 1.06 -4.39 -4.22
CA LYS A 49 1.39 -5.14 -3.00
C LYS A 49 0.99 -6.60 -3.09
N ALA A 50 -0.16 -6.91 -3.69
CA ALA A 50 -0.63 -8.28 -3.82
C ALA A 50 0.31 -9.09 -4.73
N ALA A 51 0.79 -8.48 -5.83
CA ALA A 51 1.75 -9.11 -6.72
C ALA A 51 3.07 -9.44 -6.03
N LEU A 52 3.64 -8.49 -5.28
CA LEU A 52 4.89 -8.69 -4.56
C LEU A 52 4.75 -9.75 -3.46
N TYR A 53 3.74 -9.62 -2.60
CA TYR A 53 3.49 -10.57 -1.52
C TYR A 53 3.20 -11.99 -2.01
N ALA A 54 2.39 -12.12 -3.07
CA ALA A 54 2.12 -13.42 -3.69
C ALA A 54 3.39 -14.03 -4.29
N GLY A 55 4.23 -13.22 -4.95
CA GLY A 55 5.49 -13.66 -5.52
C GLY A 55 6.46 -14.18 -4.46
N THR A 56 6.68 -13.41 -3.38
CA THR A 56 7.55 -13.83 -2.28
C THR A 56 7.03 -15.07 -1.57
N LYS A 57 5.72 -15.11 -1.29
CA LYS A 57 5.09 -16.27 -0.65
C LYS A 57 5.22 -17.54 -1.49
N LEU A 58 5.03 -17.44 -2.81
CA LEU A 58 5.21 -18.58 -3.72
C LEU A 58 6.66 -19.10 -3.68
N LEU A 59 7.65 -18.21 -3.65
CA LEU A 59 9.06 -18.60 -3.55
C LEU A 59 9.36 -19.28 -2.20
N MET A 60 8.82 -18.75 -1.11
CA MET A 60 8.94 -19.36 0.23
C MET A 60 8.33 -20.76 0.28
N GLU A 61 7.13 -20.94 -0.28
CA GLU A 61 6.46 -22.25 -0.40
C GLU A 61 7.31 -23.25 -1.20
N LYS A 62 7.94 -22.81 -2.30
CA LYS A 62 8.83 -23.65 -3.12
C LYS A 62 10.13 -24.02 -2.42
N GLN A 63 10.62 -23.18 -1.53
CA GLN A 63 11.81 -23.43 -0.72
C GLN A 63 11.50 -24.12 0.61
N HIS A 64 10.23 -24.40 0.89
CA HIS A 64 9.77 -24.99 2.15
C HIS A 64 10.23 -24.19 3.39
N THR A 65 10.24 -22.85 3.28
CA THR A 65 10.53 -21.94 4.39
C THR A 65 9.30 -21.12 4.74
N ASP A 66 9.13 -20.82 6.02
CA ASP A 66 8.15 -19.89 6.55
C ASP A 66 8.79 -18.57 7.00
N HIS A 67 10.12 -18.46 6.91
CA HIS A 67 10.89 -17.32 7.38
C HIS A 67 11.84 -16.75 6.32
N VAL A 68 12.10 -15.45 6.41
CA VAL A 68 13.11 -14.72 5.64
C VAL A 68 14.03 -13.98 6.62
N ASP A 69 15.30 -14.39 6.66
CA ASP A 69 16.27 -13.82 7.59
C ASP A 69 16.68 -12.38 7.24
N ARG A 70 16.63 -12.01 5.95
CA ARG A 70 17.08 -10.71 5.48
C ARG A 70 16.39 -10.31 4.19
N ILE A 71 15.99 -9.06 4.10
CA ILE A 71 15.42 -8.46 2.89
C ILE A 71 16.35 -7.34 2.45
N HIS A 72 16.46 -7.14 1.13
CA HIS A 72 17.20 -6.02 0.57
C HIS A 72 16.34 -5.34 -0.49
N PHE A 73 16.08 -4.05 -0.32
CA PHE A 73 15.46 -3.26 -1.37
C PHE A 73 16.50 -2.83 -2.41
N ALA A 74 16.18 -3.06 -3.68
CA ALA A 74 16.96 -2.58 -4.81
C ALA A 74 16.16 -1.56 -5.64
N GLY A 75 16.88 -0.71 -6.38
CA GLY A 75 16.28 0.32 -7.23
C GLY A 75 15.69 1.50 -6.44
N ALA A 76 14.97 2.37 -7.14
CA ALA A 76 14.42 3.61 -6.57
C ALA A 76 13.47 3.38 -5.38
N PHE A 77 12.89 2.18 -5.27
CA PHE A 77 12.06 1.78 -4.13
C PHE A 77 12.87 1.77 -2.82
N GLY A 78 14.13 1.32 -2.83
CA GLY A 78 14.91 1.15 -1.61
C GLY A 78 15.36 2.45 -0.95
N SER A 79 15.39 3.57 -1.68
CA SER A 79 15.86 4.84 -1.12
C SER A 79 14.80 5.59 -0.31
N PHE A 80 13.52 5.28 -0.48
CA PHE A 80 12.42 6.11 0.05
C PHE A 80 11.31 5.32 0.76
N ILE A 81 11.40 3.99 0.79
CA ILE A 81 10.46 3.15 1.52
C ILE A 81 10.98 2.88 2.92
N ASP A 82 10.11 3.14 3.89
CA ASP A 82 10.30 2.70 5.26
C ASP A 82 9.94 1.20 5.36
N PRO A 83 10.89 0.33 5.79
CA PRO A 83 10.68 -1.10 5.94
C PRO A 83 9.46 -1.46 6.79
N LYS A 84 9.21 -0.72 7.86
CA LYS A 84 8.08 -0.97 8.77
C LYS A 84 6.75 -0.77 8.05
N TYR A 85 6.60 0.33 7.32
CA TYR A 85 5.37 0.57 6.57
C TYR A 85 5.21 -0.40 5.40
N ALA A 86 6.31 -0.86 4.78
CA ALA A 86 6.26 -1.89 3.74
C ALA A 86 5.71 -3.23 4.28
N MET A 87 6.19 -3.67 5.44
CA MET A 87 5.68 -4.90 6.10
C MET A 87 4.22 -4.73 6.54
N VAL A 88 3.89 -3.65 7.23
CA VAL A 88 2.50 -3.39 7.70
C VAL A 88 1.52 -3.31 6.54
N LEU A 89 1.93 -2.72 5.41
CA LEU A 89 1.10 -2.67 4.21
C LEU A 89 0.88 -4.06 3.58
N GLY A 90 1.75 -5.03 3.88
CA GLY A 90 1.82 -6.34 3.25
C GLY A 90 2.47 -6.28 1.87
N LEU A 91 3.47 -5.40 1.70
CA LEU A 91 4.26 -5.28 0.47
C LEU A 91 5.35 -6.37 0.39
N ILE A 92 5.92 -6.73 1.54
CA ILE A 92 6.98 -7.72 1.73
C ILE A 92 6.61 -8.64 2.91
N PRO A 93 7.17 -9.86 3.02
CA PRO A 93 6.96 -10.71 4.18
C PRO A 93 7.58 -10.11 5.44
N ASP A 94 7.17 -10.61 6.61
CA ASP A 94 7.72 -10.18 7.89
C ASP A 94 9.21 -10.58 8.03
N CYS A 95 10.01 -9.63 8.50
CA CYS A 95 11.43 -9.78 8.77
C CYS A 95 11.81 -8.86 9.94
N ASP A 96 12.91 -9.16 10.64
CA ASP A 96 13.43 -8.27 11.66
C ASP A 96 13.76 -6.91 11.02
N LEU A 97 13.27 -5.81 11.61
CA LEU A 97 13.45 -4.46 11.05
C LEU A 97 14.92 -4.08 10.81
N ASP A 98 15.82 -4.57 11.66
CA ASP A 98 17.27 -4.34 11.54
C ASP A 98 17.91 -5.14 10.39
N LYS A 99 17.14 -5.99 9.71
CA LYS A 99 17.56 -6.89 8.63
C LYS A 99 16.84 -6.62 7.30
N VAL A 100 16.26 -5.44 7.11
CA VAL A 100 15.62 -4.99 5.85
C VAL A 100 16.38 -3.83 5.23
#